data_AF-A0AA92U7D8-F1
#
_entry.id   AF-A0AA92U7D8-F1
#
_cell.length_a   1.000
_cell.length_b   1.000
_cell.length_c   1.000
_cell.angle_alpha   90.00
_cell.angle_beta   90.00
_cell.angle_gamma   90.00
#
_symmetry.space_group_name_H-M   'P 1'
#
loop_
_entity.id
_entity.type
_entity.pdbx_description
1 polymer ?
#
loop_
_entity_poly.entity_id
_entity_poly.type
_entity_poly.pdbx_seq_one_letter_code
_entity_poly.pdbx_strand_id
1 'polypeptide(L)'
;MMDTIDISQNIQDFKQVFENESRIIFSARFGDGKSYFLKEFMKSYEDKKNDYYFITLHPVNYVVEENRDVIEYIKRDILFQLIKDNRIYDFKEGYDKIFDAVCNVESLFKLADFAALVIPVKGLKEGYKALKGLVSTIDEKRKEQDVLHVVDNYLNGFYGKSGSISECDAFTCFFQKSLEQMMEKTVLIIEDLDRIDSAHLFRIMKVLSSQVDN
;
A
#
# COMPACT_ATOMS: atom_id res chain seq x y z
N MET A 1 3.86 -1.17 40.49
CA MET A 1 3.72 -0.29 39.31
C MET A 1 5.01 -0.38 38.55
N MET A 2 4.95 -0.66 37.24
CA MET A 2 6.13 -0.60 36.39
C MET A 2 6.35 0.87 36.05
N ASP A 3 7.48 1.44 36.46
CA ASP A 3 7.85 2.81 36.09
C ASP A 3 8.04 2.85 34.57
N THR A 4 7.17 3.58 33.88
CA THR A 4 7.29 3.81 32.44
C THR A 4 8.46 4.74 32.18
N ILE A 5 9.40 4.30 31.35
CA ILE A 5 10.53 5.14 30.90
C ILE A 5 9.93 6.30 30.09
N ASP A 6 10.27 7.54 30.46
CA ASP A 6 9.89 8.71 29.67
C ASP A 6 10.72 8.77 28.39
N ILE A 7 10.03 8.67 27.25
CA ILE A 7 10.62 8.69 25.90
C ILE A 7 10.31 9.99 25.15
N SER A 8 9.74 10.99 25.82
CA SER A 8 9.26 12.22 25.19
C SER A 8 10.36 12.96 24.41
N GLN A 9 11.56 13.05 24.98
CA GLN A 9 12.69 13.69 24.31
C GLN A 9 13.16 12.90 23.09
N ASN A 10 13.25 11.57 23.20
CA ASN A 10 13.63 10.71 22.07
C ASN A 10 12.64 10.82 20.91
N ILE A 11 11.34 10.95 21.21
CA ILE A 11 10.31 11.22 20.19
C ILE A 11 10.59 12.55 19.49
N GLN A 12 10.85 13.64 20.24
CA GLN A 12 11.13 14.95 19.63
C GLN A 12 12.40 14.93 18.77
N ASP A 13 13.45 14.29 19.23
CA ASP A 13 14.70 14.16 18.47
C ASP A 13 14.47 13.36 17.18
N PHE A 14 13.71 12.27 17.27
CA PHE A 14 13.38 11.47 16.09
C PHE A 14 12.47 12.20 15.11
N LYS A 15 11.53 13.05 15.56
CA LYS A 15 10.71 13.91 14.68
C LYS A 15 11.57 14.79 13.77
N GLN A 16 12.63 15.39 14.32
CA GLN A 16 13.52 16.25 13.53
C GLN A 16 14.21 15.47 12.40
N VAL A 17 14.64 14.24 12.65
CA VAL A 17 15.22 13.39 11.61
C VAL A 17 14.13 12.96 10.62
N PHE A 18 12.99 12.51 11.12
CA PHE A 18 11.86 12.04 10.32
C PHE A 18 11.32 13.07 9.34
N GLU A 19 11.24 14.33 9.74
CA GLU A 19 10.69 15.40 8.89
C GLU A 19 11.65 15.81 7.77
N ASN A 20 12.96 15.61 7.98
CA ASN A 20 14.01 15.98 7.03
C ASN A 20 14.41 14.83 6.09
N GLU A 21 14.22 13.58 6.50
CA GLU A 21 14.65 12.42 5.73
C GLU A 21 13.48 11.74 5.00
N SER A 22 13.71 11.37 3.74
CA SER A 22 12.70 10.65 2.95
C SER A 22 12.69 9.13 3.23
N ARG A 23 13.78 8.60 3.80
CA ARG A 23 13.99 7.16 4.04
C ARG A 23 14.79 6.95 5.30
N ILE A 24 14.31 6.06 6.16
CA ILE A 24 14.93 5.79 7.45
C ILE A 24 15.03 4.29 7.66
N ILE A 25 16.23 3.83 8.04
CA ILE A 25 16.42 2.51 8.62
C ILE A 25 16.40 2.67 10.14
N PHE A 26 15.33 2.23 10.77
CA PHE A 26 15.19 2.26 12.22
C PHE A 26 15.54 0.89 12.81
N SER A 27 16.59 0.85 13.64
CA SER A 27 17.12 -0.41 14.21
C SER A 27 17.33 -0.29 15.71
N ALA A 28 17.11 -1.41 16.41
CA ALA A 28 17.32 -1.57 17.85
C ALA A 28 17.55 -3.07 18.14
N ARG A 29 18.06 -3.43 19.33
CA ARG A 29 18.19 -4.86 19.69
C ARG A 29 16.81 -5.45 19.97
N PHE A 30 16.73 -6.78 19.87
CA PHE A 30 15.49 -7.49 20.18
C PHE A 30 15.09 -7.23 21.65
N GLY A 31 13.85 -6.80 21.86
CA GLY A 31 13.32 -6.48 23.19
C GLY A 31 13.52 -5.03 23.64
N ASP A 32 14.21 -4.18 22.87
CA ASP A 32 14.48 -2.77 23.24
C ASP A 32 13.27 -1.83 23.06
N GLY A 33 12.08 -2.36 22.75
CA GLY A 33 10.86 -1.56 22.62
C GLY A 33 10.71 -0.82 21.29
N LYS A 34 11.37 -1.26 20.21
CA LYS A 34 11.30 -0.67 18.85
C LYS A 34 9.85 -0.36 18.40
N SER A 35 8.97 -1.37 18.42
CA SER A 35 7.58 -1.21 18.00
C SER A 35 6.76 -0.37 18.99
N TYR A 36 7.12 -0.38 20.28
CA TYR A 36 6.51 0.52 21.27
C TYR A 36 6.87 1.98 20.98
N PHE A 37 8.15 2.27 20.72
CA PHE A 37 8.62 3.59 20.35
C PHE A 37 7.92 4.11 19.08
N LEU A 38 7.86 3.30 18.02
CA LEU A 38 7.18 3.70 16.76
C LEU A 38 5.70 4.00 17.00
N LYS A 39 5.03 3.20 17.84
CA LYS A 39 3.62 3.43 18.19
C LYS A 39 3.42 4.77 18.92
N GLU A 40 4.24 5.07 19.92
CA GLU A 40 4.14 6.35 20.65
C GLU A 40 4.55 7.54 19.78
N PHE A 41 5.53 7.34 18.89
CA PHE A 41 5.91 8.32 17.88
C PHE A 41 4.75 8.66 16.92
N MET A 42 4.06 7.65 16.37
CA MET A 42 2.92 7.88 15.47
C MET A 42 1.77 8.62 16.17
N LYS A 43 1.42 8.21 17.40
CA LYS A 43 0.40 8.90 18.22
C LYS A 43 0.71 10.37 18.45
N SER A 44 2.00 10.71 18.58
CA SER A 44 2.42 12.09 18.79
C SER A 44 2.13 13.03 17.60
N TYR A 45 1.74 12.48 16.44
CA TYR A 45 1.22 13.23 15.30
C TYR A 45 -0.32 13.18 15.22
N GLU A 46 -0.97 12.12 15.68
CA GLU A 46 -2.44 12.03 15.75
C GLU A 46 -3.04 13.17 16.59
N ASP A 47 -2.33 13.60 17.65
CA ASP A 47 -2.75 14.72 18.52
C ASP A 47 -2.56 16.11 17.90
N LYS A 48 -1.81 16.24 16.79
CA LYS A 48 -1.37 17.53 16.23
C LYS A 48 -1.53 17.56 14.72
N LYS A 49 -2.78 17.76 14.26
CA LYS A 49 -3.16 17.99 12.85
C LYS A 49 -2.79 16.82 11.92
N ASN A 50 -3.69 16.53 10.99
CA ASN A 50 -3.55 15.55 9.92
C ASN A 50 -2.34 15.85 9.00
N ASP A 51 -1.11 15.71 9.49
CA ASP A 51 0.10 15.98 8.71
C ASP A 51 0.62 14.70 8.05
N TYR A 52 0.38 13.55 8.70
CA TYR A 52 0.89 12.25 8.25
C TYR A 52 -0.16 11.16 8.29
N TYR A 53 -0.14 10.30 7.27
CA TYR A 53 -0.87 9.04 7.24
C TYR A 53 0.13 7.88 7.23
N PHE A 54 0.13 7.07 8.28
CA PHE A 54 1.07 5.97 8.45
C PHE A 54 0.48 4.63 8.00
N ILE A 55 1.12 3.98 7.05
CA ILE A 55 0.81 2.61 6.61
C ILE A 55 1.89 1.70 7.18
N THR A 56 1.54 0.86 8.15
CA THR A 56 2.49 -0.07 8.80
C THR A 56 2.27 -1.49 8.31
N LEU A 57 3.31 -2.09 7.73
CA LEU A 57 3.31 -3.47 7.24
C LEU A 57 4.11 -4.37 8.17
N HIS A 58 3.59 -5.59 8.40
CA HIS A 58 4.27 -6.66 9.14
C HIS A 58 4.45 -7.87 8.21
N PRO A 59 5.58 -7.96 7.48
CA PRO A 59 5.84 -8.93 6.42
C PRO A 59 6.15 -10.35 6.93
N VAL A 60 5.54 -10.78 8.04
CA VAL A 60 5.81 -12.05 8.71
C VAL A 60 5.49 -13.25 7.82
N ASN A 61 4.47 -13.12 6.96
CA ASN A 61 3.98 -14.21 6.11
C ASN A 61 4.73 -14.34 4.78
N TYR A 62 5.78 -13.53 4.54
CA TYR A 62 6.45 -13.50 3.23
C TYR A 62 7.46 -14.64 3.07
N VAL A 63 7.80 -15.31 4.18
CA VAL A 63 8.85 -16.33 4.30
C VAL A 63 8.45 -17.70 3.74
N VAL A 64 7.14 -17.97 3.61
CA VAL A 64 6.61 -19.34 3.42
C VAL A 64 6.38 -19.68 1.94
N GLU A 65 6.48 -18.71 1.03
CA GLU A 65 6.02 -18.88 -0.36
C GLU A 65 7.19 -18.89 -1.35
N GLU A 66 7.38 -20.03 -2.02
CA GLU A 66 8.34 -20.18 -3.11
C GLU A 66 7.89 -19.35 -4.33
N ASN A 67 8.71 -18.40 -4.76
CA ASN A 67 8.62 -17.71 -6.06
C ASN A 67 7.50 -16.68 -6.31
N ARG A 68 6.81 -16.13 -5.30
CA ARG A 68 5.94 -14.96 -5.53
C ARG A 68 6.70 -13.65 -5.47
N ASP A 69 6.25 -12.69 -6.27
CA ASP A 69 6.76 -11.32 -6.23
C ASP A 69 6.39 -10.71 -4.87
N VAL A 70 7.37 -10.55 -3.98
CA VAL A 70 7.19 -9.88 -2.68
C VAL A 70 6.48 -8.52 -2.78
N ILE A 71 6.59 -7.85 -3.93
CA ILE A 71 5.90 -6.60 -4.21
C ILE A 71 4.37 -6.79 -4.25
N GLU A 72 3.87 -7.92 -4.75
CA GLU A 72 2.44 -8.23 -4.75
C GLU A 72 1.88 -8.38 -3.33
N TYR A 73 2.66 -8.96 -2.41
CA TYR A 73 2.27 -9.02 -1.00
C TYR A 73 2.26 -7.64 -0.35
N ILE A 74 3.24 -6.79 -0.67
CA ILE A 74 3.28 -5.40 -0.20
C ILE A 74 2.06 -4.62 -0.72
N LYS A 75 1.76 -4.70 -2.02
CA LYS A 75 0.55 -4.08 -2.61
C LYS A 75 -0.70 -4.55 -1.87
N ARG A 76 -0.84 -5.86 -1.68
CA ARG A 76 -1.97 -6.46 -0.96
C ARG A 76 -2.12 -5.90 0.46
N ASP A 77 -1.02 -5.83 1.22
CA ASP A 77 -1.06 -5.41 2.61
C ASP A 77 -1.30 -3.89 2.74
N ILE A 78 -0.77 -3.08 1.81
CA ILE A 78 -1.09 -1.64 1.68
C ILE A 78 -2.60 -1.47 1.43
N LEU A 79 -3.16 -2.23 0.48
CA LEU A 79 -4.58 -2.16 0.17
C LEU A 79 -5.44 -2.51 1.39
N PHE A 80 -5.07 -3.57 2.12
CA PHE A 80 -5.77 -3.97 3.33
C PHE A 80 -5.77 -2.85 4.38
N GLN A 81 -4.64 -2.16 4.57
CA GLN A 81 -4.53 -1.04 5.51
C GLN A 81 -5.41 0.15 5.09
N LEU A 82 -5.39 0.53 3.81
CA LEU A 82 -6.25 1.59 3.28
C LEU A 82 -7.73 1.29 3.49
N ILE A 83 -8.16 0.05 3.26
CA ILE A 83 -9.56 -0.39 3.47
C ILE A 83 -9.92 -0.31 4.95
N LYS A 84 -9.03 -0.79 5.82
CA LYS A 84 -9.19 -0.76 7.28
C LYS A 84 -9.39 0.66 7.82
N ASP A 85 -8.66 1.61 7.24
CA ASP A 85 -8.71 3.01 7.66
C ASP A 85 -9.79 3.82 6.92
N ASN A 86 -10.58 3.17 6.05
CA ASN A 86 -11.60 3.82 5.20
C ASN A 86 -11.04 4.94 4.32
N ARG A 87 -9.81 4.75 3.85
CA ARG A 87 -9.00 5.72 3.09
C ARG A 87 -8.86 5.31 1.63
N ILE A 88 -9.87 4.63 1.10
CA ILE A 88 -9.89 4.18 -0.29
C ILE A 88 -10.74 5.10 -1.16
N TYR A 89 -10.33 5.27 -2.41
CA TYR A 89 -11.08 6.01 -3.41
C TYR A 89 -12.43 5.33 -3.70
N ASP A 90 -13.53 6.08 -3.63
CA ASP A 90 -14.84 5.62 -4.11
C ASP A 90 -14.96 5.91 -5.62
N PHE A 91 -14.86 4.85 -6.42
CA PHE A 91 -14.97 4.91 -7.88
C PHE A 91 -16.35 5.35 -8.39
N LYS A 92 -17.32 5.62 -7.51
CA LYS A 92 -18.64 6.13 -7.88
C LYS A 92 -18.64 7.59 -8.34
N GLU A 93 -17.69 8.42 -7.90
CA GLU A 93 -17.76 9.88 -8.10
C GLU A 93 -16.94 10.42 -9.29
N GLY A 94 -16.08 9.62 -9.90
CA GLY A 94 -15.24 10.09 -11.00
C GLY A 94 -14.61 8.96 -11.79
N TYR A 95 -15.25 8.59 -12.88
CA TYR A 95 -14.72 7.61 -13.81
C TYR A 95 -13.49 8.18 -14.54
N ASP A 96 -12.28 7.68 -14.25
CA ASP A 96 -11.05 8.16 -14.88
C ASP A 96 -10.72 7.35 -16.14
N LYS A 97 -10.61 8.01 -17.30
CA LYS A 97 -10.16 7.40 -18.57
C LYS A 97 -8.75 6.80 -18.47
N ILE A 98 -7.95 7.25 -17.51
CA ILE A 98 -6.62 6.69 -17.21
C ILE A 98 -6.75 5.28 -16.62
N PHE A 99 -7.79 5.01 -15.82
CA PHE A 99 -8.06 3.68 -15.27
C PHE A 99 -8.31 2.66 -16.40
N ASP A 100 -9.07 3.05 -17.43
CA ASP A 100 -9.36 2.21 -18.62
C ASP A 100 -8.15 1.91 -19.49
N ALA A 101 -7.22 2.85 -19.58
CA ALA A 101 -6.05 2.73 -20.46
C ALA A 101 -4.93 1.89 -19.84
N VAL A 102 -4.91 1.74 -18.52
CA VAL A 102 -3.79 1.18 -17.76
C VAL A 102 -4.15 -0.13 -17.06
N CYS A 103 -5.41 -0.30 -16.64
CA CYS A 103 -5.84 -1.52 -15.94
C CYS A 103 -6.18 -2.63 -16.93
N ASN A 104 -5.27 -3.58 -17.12
CA ASN A 104 -5.56 -4.78 -17.89
C ASN A 104 -6.58 -5.68 -17.16
N VAL A 105 -7.29 -6.51 -17.91
CA VAL A 105 -8.37 -7.38 -17.40
C VAL A 105 -7.88 -8.32 -16.28
N GLU A 106 -6.62 -8.79 -16.35
CA GLU A 106 -6.02 -9.68 -15.35
C GLU A 106 -5.83 -8.99 -13.99
N SER A 107 -5.32 -7.76 -13.98
CA SER A 107 -5.14 -6.97 -12.75
C SER A 107 -6.47 -6.63 -12.09
N LEU A 108 -7.52 -6.39 -12.89
CA LEU A 108 -8.87 -6.19 -12.40
C LEU A 108 -9.45 -7.46 -11.76
N PHE A 109 -9.19 -8.65 -12.34
CA PHE A 109 -9.55 -9.92 -11.71
C PHE A 109 -8.85 -10.10 -10.36
N LYS A 110 -7.54 -9.86 -10.27
CA LYS A 110 -6.78 -9.97 -9.01
C LYS A 110 -7.32 -9.04 -7.93
N LEU A 111 -7.66 -7.81 -8.30
CA LEU A 111 -8.23 -6.82 -7.39
C LEU A 111 -9.63 -7.23 -6.92
N ALA A 112 -10.46 -7.79 -7.81
CA ALA A 112 -11.78 -8.33 -7.47
C ALA A 112 -11.69 -9.57 -6.56
N ASP A 113 -10.79 -10.51 -6.86
CA ASP A 113 -10.53 -11.70 -6.03
C ASP A 113 -10.06 -11.30 -4.63
N PHE A 114 -9.14 -10.33 -4.55
CA PHE A 114 -8.71 -9.77 -3.27
C PHE A 114 -9.88 -9.15 -2.51
N ALA A 115 -10.68 -8.31 -3.16
CA ALA A 115 -11.85 -7.72 -2.53
C ALA A 115 -12.78 -8.81 -1.98
N ALA A 116 -13.05 -9.87 -2.75
CA ALA A 116 -13.89 -10.99 -2.33
C ALA A 116 -13.37 -11.71 -1.08
N LEU A 117 -12.05 -11.86 -0.92
CA LEU A 117 -11.42 -12.45 0.26
C LEU A 117 -11.56 -11.56 1.52
N VAL A 118 -11.62 -10.24 1.34
CA VAL A 118 -11.70 -9.26 2.44
C VAL A 118 -13.15 -8.99 2.88
N ILE A 119 -14.14 -9.17 2.01
CA ILE A 119 -15.59 -9.02 2.30
C ILE A 119 -16.04 -9.66 3.63
N PRO A 120 -15.64 -10.90 4.00
CA PRO A 120 -16.11 -11.53 5.24
C PRO A 120 -15.49 -10.97 6.53
N VAL A 121 -14.53 -10.04 6.47
CA VAL A 121 -13.85 -9.50 7.66
C VAL A 121 -14.74 -8.50 8.40
N LYS A 122 -15.18 -8.86 9.61
CA LYS A 122 -15.98 -7.99 10.49
C LYS A 122 -15.20 -6.70 10.82
N GLY A 123 -15.73 -5.54 10.41
CA GLY A 123 -15.16 -4.22 10.72
C GLY A 123 -14.97 -3.29 9.51
N LEU A 124 -15.03 -3.82 8.28
CA LEU A 124 -14.67 -3.09 7.05
C LEU A 124 -15.87 -2.57 6.23
N LYS A 125 -16.98 -2.18 6.88
CA LYS A 125 -18.28 -1.96 6.21
C LYS A 125 -18.31 -0.82 5.18
N GLU A 126 -17.52 0.23 5.37
CA GLU A 126 -17.52 1.42 4.48
C GLU A 126 -16.58 1.22 3.30
N GLY A 127 -15.34 0.79 3.55
CA GLY A 127 -14.42 0.37 2.49
C GLY A 127 -14.98 -0.76 1.61
N TYR A 128 -15.81 -1.64 2.17
CA TYR A 128 -16.58 -2.62 1.42
C TYR A 128 -17.47 -2.00 0.33
N LYS A 129 -18.14 -0.87 0.59
CA LYS A 129 -19.08 -0.25 -0.35
C LYS A 129 -18.38 0.36 -1.56
N ALA A 130 -17.20 0.94 -1.35
CA ALA A 130 -16.36 1.47 -2.42
C ALA A 130 -15.72 0.34 -3.25
N LEU A 131 -15.22 -0.74 -2.62
CA LEU A 131 -14.73 -1.92 -3.33
C LEU A 131 -15.83 -2.61 -4.15
N LYS A 132 -17.03 -2.74 -3.60
CA LYS A 132 -18.17 -3.30 -4.33
C LYS A 132 -18.56 -2.40 -5.51
N GLY A 133 -18.50 -1.08 -5.33
CA GLY A 133 -18.70 -0.11 -6.41
C GLY A 133 -17.72 -0.33 -7.54
N LEU A 134 -16.42 -0.42 -7.22
CA LEU A 134 -15.36 -0.75 -8.16
C LEU A 134 -15.61 -2.06 -8.92
N VAL A 135 -15.91 -3.17 -8.21
CA VAL A 135 -16.17 -4.48 -8.84
C VAL A 135 -17.38 -4.41 -9.79
N SER A 136 -18.43 -3.68 -9.40
CA SER A 136 -19.63 -3.52 -10.22
C SER A 136 -19.32 -2.76 -11.51
N THR A 137 -18.57 -1.66 -11.40
CA THR A 137 -18.11 -0.85 -12.55
C THR A 137 -17.22 -1.67 -13.48
N ILE A 138 -16.33 -2.50 -12.93
CA ILE A 138 -15.48 -3.43 -13.70
C ILE A 138 -16.33 -4.44 -14.47
N ASP A 139 -17.32 -5.05 -13.82
CA ASP A 139 -18.19 -6.06 -14.44
C ASP A 139 -19.13 -5.48 -15.51
N GLU A 140 -19.58 -4.22 -15.36
CA GLU A 140 -20.35 -3.50 -16.37
C GLU A 140 -19.50 -3.21 -17.61
N LYS A 141 -18.26 -2.75 -17.43
CA LYS A 141 -17.30 -2.49 -18.52
C LYS A 141 -16.85 -3.75 -19.23
N ARG A 142 -16.77 -4.90 -18.55
CA ARG A 142 -16.55 -6.20 -19.21
C ARG A 142 -17.61 -6.50 -20.26
N LYS A 143 -18.87 -6.21 -19.95
CA LYS A 143 -19.99 -6.40 -20.87
C LYS A 143 -19.97 -5.41 -22.03
N GLU A 144 -19.40 -4.21 -21.83
CA GLU A 144 -19.17 -3.24 -22.90
C GLU A 144 -17.95 -3.59 -23.78
N GLN A 145 -16.89 -4.15 -23.20
CA GLN A 145 -15.66 -4.53 -23.93
C GLN A 145 -15.79 -5.82 -24.75
N ASP A 146 -16.79 -6.67 -24.49
CA ASP A 146 -17.16 -7.79 -25.38
C ASP A 146 -17.53 -7.31 -26.81
N VAL A 147 -17.70 -6.00 -27.02
CA VAL A 147 -18.00 -5.36 -28.31
C VAL A 147 -16.76 -4.74 -28.99
N LEU A 148 -15.64 -4.56 -28.28
CA LEU A 148 -14.43 -3.90 -28.80
C LEU A 148 -13.21 -4.80 -28.69
N HIS A 149 -13.04 -5.63 -29.72
CA HIS A 149 -11.79 -6.31 -30.02
C HIS A 149 -10.62 -5.30 -30.02
N VAL A 150 -9.55 -5.64 -29.31
CA VAL A 150 -8.17 -5.13 -29.49
C VAL A 150 -7.94 -3.65 -29.12
N VAL A 151 -7.50 -3.40 -27.88
CA VAL A 151 -6.48 -2.38 -27.64
C VAL A 151 -5.19 -3.09 -27.27
N ASP A 152 -4.54 -3.64 -28.30
CA ASP A 152 -3.21 -4.23 -28.25
C ASP A 152 -2.14 -3.12 -28.40
N ASN A 153 -2.26 -2.07 -27.60
CA ASN A 153 -1.44 -0.87 -27.77
C ASN A 153 -0.43 -0.78 -26.64
N TYR A 154 0.85 -0.90 -27.01
CA TYR A 154 2.07 -0.27 -26.46
C TYR A 154 2.16 -0.06 -24.93
N LEU A 155 1.18 0.60 -24.31
CA LEU A 155 0.99 0.75 -22.87
C LEU A 155 0.78 -0.59 -22.14
N ASN A 156 0.06 -1.57 -22.71
CA ASN A 156 -0.03 -2.91 -22.12
C ASN A 156 1.34 -3.63 -22.07
N GLY A 157 2.22 -3.34 -23.03
CA GLY A 157 3.59 -3.87 -23.07
C GLY A 157 4.57 -3.13 -22.14
N PHE A 158 4.34 -1.83 -21.89
CA PHE A 158 5.19 -0.98 -21.06
C PHE A 158 4.78 -0.94 -19.58
N TYR A 159 3.48 -0.81 -19.30
CA TYR A 159 2.89 -0.70 -17.97
C TYR A 159 2.23 -2.00 -17.49
N GLY A 160 1.78 -2.87 -18.40
CA GLY A 160 1.11 -4.14 -18.05
C GLY A 160 2.06 -5.31 -17.80
N LYS A 161 3.37 -5.13 -17.95
CA LYS A 161 4.36 -6.20 -17.71
C LYS A 161 4.65 -6.31 -16.22
N SER A 162 4.17 -7.41 -15.63
CA SER A 162 4.40 -7.70 -14.21
C SER A 162 5.89 -7.78 -13.86
N GLY A 163 6.27 -7.14 -12.77
CA GLY A 163 7.65 -7.06 -12.28
C GLY A 163 8.54 -6.05 -13.02
N SER A 164 7.98 -5.17 -13.86
CA SER A 164 8.71 -4.08 -14.51
C SER A 164 8.80 -2.82 -13.62
N ILE A 165 9.82 -1.98 -13.82
CA ILE A 165 10.00 -0.71 -13.07
C ILE A 165 8.83 0.26 -13.33
N SER A 166 8.17 0.11 -14.48
CA SER A 166 7.04 0.92 -14.93
C SER A 166 5.71 0.21 -14.74
N GLU A 167 5.64 -0.88 -13.97
CA GLU A 167 4.39 -1.63 -13.78
C GLU A 167 3.31 -0.73 -13.18
N CYS A 168 2.26 -0.50 -13.95
CA CYS A 168 1.07 0.21 -13.51
C CYS A 168 -0.12 -0.70 -13.77
N ASP A 169 -0.61 -1.31 -12.69
CA ASP A 169 -1.74 -2.22 -12.68
C ASP A 169 -2.93 -1.57 -11.96
N ALA A 170 -4.04 -2.30 -11.86
CA ALA A 170 -5.22 -1.84 -11.14
C ALA A 170 -4.94 -1.47 -9.67
N PHE A 171 -3.99 -2.13 -8.99
CA PHE A 171 -3.62 -1.79 -7.62
C PHE A 171 -2.89 -0.44 -7.57
N THR A 172 -1.90 -0.23 -8.45
CA THR A 172 -1.14 1.02 -8.54
C THR A 172 -2.05 2.20 -8.82
N CYS A 173 -2.97 2.08 -9.79
CA CYS A 173 -3.92 3.14 -10.10
C CYS A 173 -4.87 3.41 -8.91
N PHE A 174 -5.35 2.35 -8.27
CA PHE A 174 -6.19 2.45 -7.07
C PHE A 174 -5.47 3.16 -5.91
N PHE A 175 -4.19 2.85 -5.68
CA PHE A 175 -3.38 3.53 -4.66
C PHE A 175 -3.18 5.00 -5.01
N GLN A 176 -2.76 5.31 -6.23
CA GLN A 176 -2.56 6.69 -6.66
C GLN A 176 -3.81 7.53 -6.43
N LYS A 177 -4.98 7.04 -6.86
CA LYS A 177 -6.26 7.76 -6.66
C LYS A 177 -6.66 7.90 -5.20
N SER A 178 -6.45 6.86 -4.40
CA SER A 178 -6.76 6.91 -2.97
C SER A 178 -5.86 7.91 -2.26
N LEU A 179 -4.56 7.94 -2.59
CA LEU A 179 -3.57 8.82 -1.98
C LEU A 179 -3.69 10.28 -2.47
N GLU A 180 -4.06 10.52 -3.73
CA GLU A 180 -4.32 11.86 -4.30
C GLU A 180 -5.44 12.62 -3.58
N GLN A 181 -6.38 11.91 -2.97
CA GLN A 181 -7.46 12.52 -2.16
C GLN A 181 -7.02 12.90 -0.75
N MET A 182 -5.83 12.49 -0.32
CA MET A 182 -5.32 12.78 1.01
C MET A 182 -4.53 14.08 1.01
N MET A 183 -4.75 14.90 2.04
CA MET A 183 -3.92 16.08 2.28
C MET A 183 -2.65 15.73 3.07
N GLU A 184 -2.67 14.60 3.77
CA GLU A 184 -1.60 14.13 4.63
C GLU A 184 -0.45 13.52 3.83
N LYS A 185 0.78 13.72 4.31
CA LYS A 185 1.95 13.03 3.75
C LYS A 185 1.88 11.55 4.15
N THR A 186 1.77 10.68 3.15
CA THR A 186 1.72 9.23 3.40
C THR A 186 3.12 8.68 3.66
N VAL A 187 3.22 7.83 4.69
CA VAL A 187 4.48 7.24 5.16
C VAL A 187 4.30 5.73 5.23
N LEU A 188 5.17 5.00 4.52
CA LEU A 188 5.20 3.54 4.56
C LEU A 188 6.23 3.07 5.58
N ILE A 189 5.78 2.31 6.57
CA ILE A 189 6.63 1.66 7.57
C ILE A 189 6.58 0.15 7.30
N ILE A 190 7.75 -0.45 7.08
CA ILE A 190 7.90 -1.90 6.96
C ILE A 190 8.65 -2.39 8.19
N GLU A 191 7.93 -3.01 9.13
CA GLU A 191 8.55 -3.60 10.32
C GLU A 191 9.09 -5.01 10.01
N ASP A 192 9.81 -5.59 10.98
CA ASP A 192 10.25 -6.99 10.94
C ASP A 192 10.98 -7.41 9.65
N LEU A 193 11.76 -6.51 9.05
CA LEU A 193 12.56 -6.78 7.84
C LEU A 193 13.54 -7.96 8.03
N ASP A 194 13.98 -8.19 9.26
CA ASP A 194 14.84 -9.31 9.66
C ASP A 194 14.15 -10.67 9.58
N ARG A 195 12.82 -10.71 9.46
CA ARG A 195 12.06 -11.94 9.25
C ARG A 195 11.91 -12.32 7.79
N ILE A 196 12.13 -11.40 6.86
CA ILE A 196 12.03 -11.66 5.43
C ILE A 196 13.29 -12.40 4.98
N ASP A 197 13.17 -13.38 4.06
CA ASP A 197 14.34 -13.97 3.43
C ASP A 197 15.16 -12.91 2.67
N SER A 198 16.45 -13.15 2.55
CA SER A 198 17.36 -12.15 1.99
C SER A 198 17.02 -11.79 0.54
N ALA A 199 16.52 -12.72 -0.28
CA ALA A 199 16.22 -12.46 -1.68
C ALA A 199 15.04 -11.49 -1.82
N HIS A 200 13.98 -11.70 -1.06
CA HIS A 200 12.85 -10.78 -0.98
C HIS A 200 13.24 -9.42 -0.40
N LEU A 201 14.04 -9.38 0.68
CA LEU A 201 14.55 -8.12 1.22
C LEU A 201 15.32 -7.33 0.17
N PHE A 202 16.25 -7.97 -0.56
CA PHE A 202 16.98 -7.32 -1.65
C PHE A 202 16.06 -6.83 -2.76
N ARG A 203 15.00 -7.55 -3.10
CA ARG A 203 14.03 -7.13 -4.11
C ARG A 203 13.28 -5.87 -3.68
N ILE A 204 12.78 -5.82 -2.44
CA ILE A 204 12.14 -4.62 -1.87
C ILE A 204 13.09 -3.43 -1.95
N MET A 205 14.32 -3.60 -1.46
CA MET A 205 15.32 -2.53 -1.45
C MET A 205 15.65 -2.04 -2.87
N LYS A 206 15.76 -2.94 -3.85
CA LYS A 206 16.00 -2.59 -5.26
C LYS A 206 14.87 -1.75 -5.84
N VAL A 207 13.62 -2.15 -5.62
CA VAL A 207 12.44 -1.41 -6.10
C VAL A 207 12.37 -0.03 -5.45
N LEU A 208 12.63 0.07 -4.14
CA LEU A 208 12.67 1.37 -3.47
C LEU A 208 13.83 2.22 -4.00
N SER A 209 15.02 1.66 -4.22
CA SER A 209 16.17 2.42 -4.75
C SER A 209 15.97 2.91 -6.19
N SER A 210 15.32 2.13 -7.07
CA SER A 210 15.16 2.50 -8.48
C SER A 210 14.26 3.72 -8.72
N GLN A 211 13.49 4.12 -7.69
CA GLN A 211 12.63 5.31 -7.72
C GLN A 211 13.34 6.57 -7.20
N VAL A 212 14.63 6.52 -6.83
CA VAL A 212 15.43 7.67 -6.34
C VAL A 212 16.13 8.40 -7.47
N ASP A 213 16.48 7.68 -8.54
CA ASP A 213 17.28 8.21 -9.64
C ASP A 213 16.44 8.81 -10.78
N ASN A 214 15.14 9.07 -10.54
CA ASN A 214 14.19 9.67 -11.48
C ASN A 214 13.74 11.06 -11.05
#